data_AF-A0A538P0Q4-F1
#
_entry.id   AF-A0A538P0Q4-F1
#
_cell.length_a   1.000
_cell.length_b   1.000
_cell.length_c   1.000
_cell.angle_alpha   90.00
_cell.angle_beta   90.00
_cell.angle_gamma   90.00
#
_symmetry.space_group_name_H-M   'P 1'
#
loop_
_entity.id
_entity.type
_entity.pdbx_description
1 polymer ?
#
loop_
_entity_poly.entity_id
_entity_poly.type
_entity_poly.pdbx_seq_one_letter_code
_entity_poly.pdbx_strand_id
1 'polypeptide(L)'
;MSVNPVTFVAPHLAWGEAPGASARGTRSIPRQWGCDRRATKPQAKWGATLRAAVLCGPGGVARSLQIHWRDMLGARAEAPRALPGPQTPRRKRHRIYAHDHLQRSRSGVVRFAIGFMLALVPVLAESEFASRQTGNANALFTNDSVLRIRIELRPQNVQALREESRRYVRATLYAEGKVYRDVGVHLKGSTGSFRGIDDKPGLTLDFGRFAPDQKFHDLRKIHLNNSVEDPSYVNELIGSELFRAAGVPAPRVSHALVEMNGRPLGLYVLKEGFTEDFLSIYFKRVDGNLYDTDWGHDVGERMKRLSGRDPENEQRDLEALAAATREPDLGRRWQRLEHTLELDRFVTFMALEVMICHRDGYCMARNNFRIYDDPETGRMVFLPHGMDQLFGKADLPWKPHMAGLVARSALETPEGRQRYEAQFRSIFTNLFIVDRLTNRVN
;
A
#
# COMPACT_ATOMS: atom_id res chain seq x y z
N MET A 1 -19.41 -29.14 25.13
CA MET A 1 -20.71 -29.06 24.44
C MET A 1 -20.46 -28.44 23.08
N SER A 2 -21.01 -29.01 22.01
CA SER A 2 -20.80 -28.49 20.64
C SER A 2 -21.67 -27.24 20.41
N VAL A 3 -21.13 -26.22 19.76
CA VAL A 3 -21.90 -25.06 19.30
C VAL A 3 -21.69 -24.95 17.79
N ASN A 4 -22.77 -25.15 17.05
CA ASN A 4 -22.74 -25.07 15.59
C ASN A 4 -22.63 -23.60 15.14
N PRO A 5 -21.86 -23.29 14.07
CA PRO A 5 -21.96 -21.99 13.42
C PRO A 5 -23.30 -21.90 12.65
N VAL A 6 -24.02 -20.80 12.85
CA VAL A 6 -25.24 -20.49 12.07
C VAL A 6 -24.83 -19.77 10.79
N THR A 7 -24.98 -20.44 9.65
CA THR A 7 -24.79 -19.82 8.33
C THR A 7 -26.01 -18.97 7.97
N PHE A 8 -25.84 -17.66 7.84
CA PHE A 8 -26.87 -16.78 7.31
C PHE A 8 -26.74 -16.71 5.77
N VAL A 9 -27.79 -17.10 5.05
CA VAL A 9 -27.86 -17.00 3.59
C VAL A 9 -28.72 -15.79 3.21
N ALA A 10 -28.15 -14.84 2.48
CA ALA A 10 -28.89 -13.71 1.93
C ALA A 10 -29.75 -14.15 0.72
N PRO A 11 -30.99 -13.66 0.57
CA PRO A 11 -31.85 -14.03 -0.55
C PRO A 11 -31.36 -13.42 -1.87
N HIS A 12 -31.37 -14.22 -2.94
CA HIS A 12 -31.16 -13.76 -4.31
C HIS A 12 -32.26 -12.78 -4.73
N LEU A 13 -31.88 -11.55 -5.11
CA LEU A 13 -32.72 -10.67 -5.91
C LEU A 13 -32.44 -10.91 -7.40
N ALA A 14 -33.40 -11.54 -8.07
CA ALA A 14 -33.39 -11.69 -9.51
C ALA A 14 -33.84 -10.38 -10.18
N TRP A 15 -33.09 -9.93 -11.19
CA TRP A 15 -33.53 -8.85 -12.08
C TRP A 15 -34.45 -9.45 -13.15
N GLY A 16 -35.70 -9.00 -13.19
CA GLY A 16 -36.66 -9.43 -14.21
C GLY A 16 -36.53 -8.63 -15.50
N GLU A 17 -36.45 -9.31 -16.63
CA GLU A 17 -36.72 -8.71 -17.94
C GLU A 17 -38.24 -8.64 -18.20
N ALA A 18 -38.69 -7.57 -18.85
CA ALA A 18 -40.01 -7.47 -19.48
C ALA A 18 -39.94 -6.46 -20.65
N PRO A 19 -40.80 -6.58 -21.68
CA PRO A 19 -40.36 -6.41 -23.07
C PRO A 19 -40.83 -5.13 -23.77
N GLY A 20 -40.23 -4.82 -24.92
CA GLY A 20 -40.52 -3.61 -25.71
C GLY A 20 -41.45 -3.83 -26.92
N ALA A 21 -41.81 -2.71 -27.57
CA ALA A 21 -42.36 -2.65 -28.93
C ALA A 21 -42.18 -1.20 -29.47
N SER A 22 -41.41 -0.98 -30.55
CA SER A 22 -41.91 -0.69 -31.92
C SER A 22 -42.30 0.80 -32.17
N ALA A 23 -42.13 1.44 -33.34
CA ALA A 23 -41.56 1.06 -34.64
C ALA A 23 -41.28 2.31 -35.53
N ARG A 24 -40.52 2.12 -36.63
CA ARG A 24 -40.39 2.98 -37.85
C ARG A 24 -39.73 4.38 -37.66
N GLY A 25 -38.77 4.85 -38.47
CA GLY A 25 -37.97 4.25 -39.55
C GLY A 25 -38.02 5.03 -40.88
N THR A 26 -36.85 5.40 -41.45
CA THR A 26 -36.65 5.73 -42.88
C THR A 26 -35.17 5.64 -43.30
N ARG A 27 -34.92 5.34 -44.58
CA ARG A 27 -33.59 5.19 -45.20
C ARG A 27 -33.09 6.51 -45.83
N SER A 28 -31.77 6.74 -45.85
CA SER A 28 -31.09 7.34 -47.01
C SER A 28 -29.55 7.12 -47.00
N ILE A 29 -29.03 6.54 -48.08
CA ILE A 29 -27.61 6.47 -48.51
C ILE A 29 -27.69 6.63 -50.04
N PRO A 30 -27.00 7.60 -50.68
CA PRO A 30 -25.66 7.34 -51.25
C PRO A 30 -24.71 8.57 -51.23
N ARG A 31 -23.38 8.43 -51.25
CA ARG A 31 -22.56 7.98 -52.40
C ARG A 31 -21.11 7.62 -52.01
N GLN A 32 -20.49 6.77 -52.81
CA GLN A 32 -19.04 6.52 -52.82
C GLN A 32 -18.29 7.60 -53.62
N TRP A 33 -17.06 7.89 -53.23
CA TRP A 33 -15.88 8.09 -54.11
C TRP A 33 -14.64 7.78 -53.25
N GLY A 34 -13.58 7.21 -53.83
CA GLY A 34 -12.38 6.83 -53.08
C GLY A 34 -11.09 7.21 -53.81
N CYS A 35 -9.97 7.22 -53.08
CA CYS A 35 -8.75 6.48 -53.46
C CYS A 35 -7.62 6.61 -52.43
N ASP A 36 -6.80 5.56 -52.38
CA ASP A 36 -5.61 5.28 -51.59
C ASP A 36 -4.71 6.42 -51.07
N ARG A 37 -4.14 6.18 -49.87
CA ARG A 37 -2.68 5.88 -49.73
C ARG A 37 -2.28 5.29 -48.37
N ARG A 38 -1.73 4.06 -48.42
CA ARG A 38 -0.70 3.45 -47.55
C ARG A 38 -0.85 3.59 -46.01
N ALA A 39 -1.27 2.49 -45.39
CA ALA A 39 -0.84 2.12 -44.03
C ALA A 39 -0.33 0.67 -44.02
N THR A 40 0.89 0.46 -43.52
CA THR A 40 1.50 -0.87 -43.34
C THR A 40 0.87 -1.61 -42.16
N LYS A 41 0.54 -2.90 -42.35
CA LYS A 41 -0.01 -3.76 -41.28
C LYS A 41 1.11 -4.26 -40.35
N PRO A 42 0.88 -4.34 -39.02
CA PRO A 42 1.58 -5.28 -38.16
C PRO A 42 1.05 -6.71 -38.39
N GLN A 43 1.94 -7.71 -38.35
CA GLN A 43 1.54 -9.12 -38.38
C GLN A 43 1.00 -9.57 -37.02
N ALA A 44 -0.13 -10.27 -37.00
CA ALA A 44 -0.50 -11.13 -35.89
C ALA A 44 0.06 -12.55 -36.14
N LYS A 45 0.88 -13.08 -35.22
CA LYS A 45 1.25 -14.49 -35.22
C LYS A 45 0.21 -15.29 -34.45
N TRP A 46 -0.51 -16.16 -35.17
CA TRP A 46 -1.37 -17.19 -34.58
C TRP A 46 -0.65 -18.54 -34.55
N GLY A 47 -0.98 -19.33 -33.53
CA GLY A 47 -0.61 -20.73 -33.33
C GLY A 47 -1.37 -21.21 -32.09
N ALA A 48 -2.68 -21.45 -32.12
CA ALA A 48 -3.49 -22.32 -32.97
C ALA A 48 -3.34 -23.82 -32.64
N THR A 49 -4.34 -24.36 -31.92
CA THR A 49 -4.96 -25.70 -32.06
C THR A 49 -6.37 -25.59 -31.43
N LEU A 50 -7.44 -25.29 -32.17
CA LEU A 50 -8.35 -26.26 -32.83
C LEU A 50 -8.89 -27.33 -31.86
N ARG A 51 -10.07 -27.11 -31.28
CA ARG A 51 -11.39 -27.60 -31.76
C ARG A 51 -11.64 -29.10 -31.55
N ALA A 52 -12.60 -29.41 -30.68
CA ALA A 52 -13.82 -30.14 -31.06
C ALA A 52 -14.94 -29.80 -30.07
N ALA A 53 -16.19 -29.69 -30.54
CA ALA A 53 -17.36 -29.43 -29.70
C ALA A 53 -18.40 -30.53 -29.95
N VAL A 54 -19.01 -31.05 -28.87
CA VAL A 54 -20.24 -31.85 -28.92
C VAL A 54 -21.11 -31.48 -27.72
N LEU A 55 -22.41 -31.28 -27.97
CA LEU A 55 -23.46 -31.06 -26.98
C LEU A 55 -23.97 -32.40 -26.43
N CYS A 56 -24.32 -32.49 -25.15
CA CYS A 56 -25.53 -33.19 -24.68
C CYS A 56 -25.85 -32.94 -23.20
N GLY A 57 -27.11 -33.20 -22.83
CA GLY A 57 -27.72 -32.83 -21.54
C GLY A 57 -27.57 -33.85 -20.38
N PRO A 58 -28.41 -33.73 -19.34
CA PRO A 58 -28.11 -34.23 -17.99
C PRO A 58 -28.74 -35.59 -17.62
N GLY A 59 -28.20 -36.20 -16.55
CA GLY A 59 -28.86 -37.23 -15.74
C GLY A 59 -28.24 -38.64 -15.84
N GLY A 60 -28.03 -39.28 -14.68
CA GLY A 60 -27.56 -40.68 -14.62
C GLY A 60 -26.82 -41.01 -13.32
N VAL A 61 -27.44 -41.79 -12.45
CA VAL A 61 -26.86 -42.30 -11.19
C VAL A 61 -26.32 -43.73 -11.42
N ALA A 62 -25.15 -44.08 -10.87
CA ALA A 62 -24.90 -45.33 -10.11
C ALA A 62 -23.41 -45.76 -10.00
N ARG A 63 -22.92 -45.82 -8.76
CA ARG A 63 -22.30 -46.99 -8.10
C ARG A 63 -21.41 -47.99 -8.90
N SER A 64 -20.17 -48.12 -8.40
CA SER A 64 -19.62 -49.36 -7.75
C SER A 64 -18.58 -50.24 -8.48
N LEU A 65 -17.61 -50.73 -7.67
CA LEU A 65 -16.65 -51.85 -7.82
C LEU A 65 -15.71 -51.81 -9.05
N GLN A 66 -14.37 -51.70 -8.94
CA GLN A 66 -13.38 -52.54 -8.22
C GLN A 66 -13.19 -53.94 -8.85
N ILE A 67 -12.00 -54.22 -9.42
CA ILE A 67 -11.16 -55.45 -9.31
C ILE A 67 -10.10 -55.53 -10.44
N HIS A 68 -8.98 -56.22 -10.13
CA HIS A 68 -7.76 -56.43 -10.92
C HIS A 68 -7.90 -57.14 -12.28
N TRP A 69 -6.84 -57.03 -13.09
CA TRP A 69 -6.29 -58.19 -13.82
C TRP A 69 -4.75 -58.23 -13.74
N ARG A 70 -4.18 -59.41 -14.02
CA ARG A 70 -2.74 -59.77 -13.94
C ARG A 70 -2.26 -60.22 -15.34
N ASP A 71 -1.06 -60.68 -15.64
CA ASP A 71 0.16 -61.00 -14.89
C ASP A 71 1.34 -60.87 -15.90
N MET A 72 2.50 -61.44 -15.58
CA MET A 72 3.56 -61.89 -16.51
C MET A 72 4.51 -60.83 -17.11
N LEU A 73 5.83 -61.07 -17.19
CA LEU A 73 6.65 -62.13 -16.58
C LEU A 73 8.16 -61.76 -16.64
N GLY A 74 8.95 -62.19 -15.64
CA GLY A 74 10.40 -62.43 -15.74
C GLY A 74 11.34 -61.20 -15.72
N ALA A 75 12.55 -61.24 -15.17
CA ALA A 75 13.27 -62.34 -14.50
C ALA A 75 14.23 -61.84 -13.38
N ARG A 76 14.74 -62.76 -12.56
CA ARG A 76 15.56 -62.54 -11.34
C ARG A 76 17.08 -62.62 -11.60
N ALA A 77 17.87 -61.99 -10.73
CA ALA A 77 19.03 -62.56 -10.00
C ALA A 77 19.50 -61.50 -8.97
N GLU A 78 19.30 -61.66 -7.66
CA GLU A 78 20.10 -62.43 -6.68
C GLU A 78 21.44 -61.80 -6.24
N ALA A 79 21.69 -61.85 -4.94
CA ALA A 79 22.85 -61.31 -4.23
C ALA A 79 23.46 -62.38 -3.31
N PRO A 80 24.72 -62.23 -2.85
CA PRO A 80 25.23 -63.02 -1.72
C PRO A 80 25.64 -62.21 -0.46
N ARG A 81 25.59 -62.95 0.66
CA ARG A 81 26.00 -62.69 2.06
C ARG A 81 27.55 -62.78 2.23
N ALA A 82 28.23 -62.48 3.36
CA ALA A 82 28.04 -61.63 4.56
C ALA A 82 29.26 -61.71 5.54
N LEU A 83 29.39 -60.76 6.51
CA LEU A 83 30.07 -60.85 7.86
C LEU A 83 31.64 -60.94 7.95
N PRO A 84 32.30 -60.73 9.15
CA PRO A 84 32.03 -59.77 10.26
C PRO A 84 33.27 -59.15 11.01
N GLY A 85 33.04 -58.11 11.85
CA GLY A 85 33.75 -57.86 13.13
C GLY A 85 34.92 -56.85 13.17
N PRO A 86 35.39 -56.37 14.36
CA PRO A 86 34.96 -56.66 15.74
C PRO A 86 34.44 -55.42 16.54
N GLN A 87 34.12 -55.60 17.84
CA GLN A 87 33.57 -54.58 18.76
C GLN A 87 34.36 -54.41 20.07
N THR A 88 34.00 -53.36 20.84
CA THR A 88 34.19 -53.15 22.31
C THR A 88 35.55 -52.57 22.79
N PRO A 89 35.64 -51.91 23.99
CA PRO A 89 34.62 -51.79 25.04
C PRO A 89 34.31 -50.37 25.59
N ARG A 90 33.25 -50.31 26.40
CA ARG A 90 32.77 -49.14 27.17
C ARG A 90 32.87 -49.44 28.68
N ARG A 91 33.59 -48.62 29.46
CA ARG A 91 33.53 -48.39 30.95
C ARG A 91 34.79 -47.57 31.32
N LYS A 92 34.82 -46.69 32.33
CA LYS A 92 34.17 -46.71 33.66
C LYS A 92 33.64 -45.32 34.06
N ARG A 93 32.62 -45.29 34.93
CA ARG A 93 32.36 -44.16 35.85
C ARG A 93 33.40 -44.19 36.97
N HIS A 94 33.76 -43.04 37.54
CA HIS A 94 34.24 -42.96 38.92
C HIS A 94 33.44 -41.89 39.66
N ARG A 95 33.10 -42.19 40.92
CA ARG A 95 32.39 -41.35 41.88
C ARG A 95 33.08 -41.63 43.22
N ILE A 96 33.80 -40.66 43.75
CA ILE A 96 34.44 -40.74 45.08
C ILE A 96 34.00 -39.52 45.89
N TYR A 97 34.05 -39.69 47.21
CA TYR A 97 33.30 -38.94 48.22
C TYR A 97 33.79 -37.51 48.50
N ALA A 98 32.91 -36.79 49.20
CA ALA A 98 33.15 -35.48 49.78
C ALA A 98 34.26 -35.48 50.84
N HIS A 99 34.78 -34.29 51.13
CA HIS A 99 34.99 -33.85 52.50
C HIS A 99 34.58 -32.38 52.64
N ASP A 100 33.84 -32.08 53.71
CA ASP A 100 33.57 -30.72 54.15
C ASP A 100 34.87 -29.97 54.45
N HIS A 101 34.89 -28.65 54.17
CA HIS A 101 35.37 -27.70 55.17
C HIS A 101 34.63 -26.37 55.05
N LEU A 102 34.04 -25.95 56.18
CA LEU A 102 33.44 -24.64 56.36
C LEU A 102 34.47 -23.52 56.17
N GLN A 103 34.11 -22.48 55.41
CA GLN A 103 34.48 -21.12 55.79
C GLN A 103 33.41 -20.11 55.35
N ARG A 104 33.00 -19.25 56.29
CA ARG A 104 31.98 -18.20 56.10
C ARG A 104 32.62 -16.92 55.55
N SER A 105 32.07 -16.36 54.48
CA SER A 105 32.11 -14.91 54.20
C SER A 105 30.89 -14.56 53.34
N ARG A 106 29.80 -14.08 53.96
CA ARG A 106 29.42 -12.65 54.03
C ARG A 106 29.08 -11.99 52.69
N SER A 107 27.76 -11.80 52.52
CA SER A 107 27.13 -10.57 51.98
C SER A 107 27.27 -10.26 50.49
N GLY A 108 26.18 -10.50 49.73
CA GLY A 108 26.08 -10.11 48.33
C GLY A 108 24.69 -10.36 47.72
N VAL A 109 23.61 -9.85 48.33
CA VAL A 109 22.26 -9.99 47.76
C VAL A 109 22.09 -9.04 46.59
N VAL A 110 22.41 -9.49 45.37
CA VAL A 110 22.07 -8.78 44.14
C VAL A 110 20.57 -8.96 43.90
N ARG A 111 19.77 -7.98 44.33
CA ARG A 111 18.36 -7.88 43.95
C ARG A 111 18.28 -7.52 42.47
N PHE A 112 17.79 -8.43 41.64
CA PHE A 112 17.32 -8.09 40.29
C PHE A 112 16.10 -7.18 40.41
N ALA A 113 16.32 -5.88 40.35
CA ALA A 113 15.25 -4.91 40.17
C ALA A 113 14.77 -5.01 38.72
N ILE A 114 13.59 -5.60 38.51
CA ILE A 114 12.87 -5.50 37.24
C ILE A 114 12.39 -4.04 37.13
N GLY A 115 13.23 -3.21 36.53
CA GLY A 115 12.90 -1.83 36.22
C GLY A 115 11.83 -1.81 35.14
N PHE A 116 10.56 -1.71 35.56
CA PHE A 116 9.45 -1.37 34.69
C PHE A 116 9.65 0.10 34.27
N MET A 117 10.49 0.32 33.25
CA MET A 117 10.62 1.63 32.64
C MET A 117 9.32 1.88 31.88
N LEU A 118 8.36 2.51 32.55
CA LEU A 118 7.29 3.26 31.92
C LEU A 118 7.99 4.23 30.97
N ALA A 119 7.98 3.90 29.68
CA ALA A 119 8.39 4.83 28.66
C ALA A 119 7.44 6.01 28.73
N LEU A 120 7.89 7.12 29.32
CA LEU A 120 7.33 8.42 28.97
C LEU A 120 7.63 8.61 27.49
N VAL A 121 6.64 8.25 26.67
CA VAL A 121 6.51 8.68 25.27
C VAL A 121 6.75 10.20 25.25
N PRO A 122 7.44 10.76 24.24
CA PRO A 122 7.79 12.17 24.22
C PRO A 122 6.55 13.06 24.07
N VAL A 123 5.90 13.37 25.19
CA VAL A 123 4.74 14.29 25.31
C VAL A 123 5.02 15.64 24.62
N LEU A 124 6.28 16.07 24.60
CA LEU A 124 6.72 17.28 23.91
C LEU A 124 6.64 17.16 22.37
N ALA A 125 6.94 16.00 21.80
CA ALA A 125 6.86 15.77 20.35
C ALA A 125 5.40 15.63 19.87
N GLU A 126 4.55 14.99 20.66
CA GLU A 126 3.10 14.94 20.40
C GLU A 126 2.45 16.33 20.53
N SER A 127 2.87 17.12 21.52
CA SER A 127 2.46 18.53 21.71
C SER A 127 2.86 19.42 20.51
N GLU A 128 4.11 19.34 20.06
CA GLU A 128 4.59 20.13 18.92
C GLU A 128 3.90 19.70 17.62
N PHE A 129 3.68 18.40 17.42
CA PHE A 129 2.93 17.88 16.28
C PHE A 129 1.45 18.33 16.29
N ALA A 130 0.78 18.29 17.43
CA ALA A 130 -0.60 18.75 17.59
C ALA A 130 -0.75 20.25 17.29
N SER A 131 0.18 21.09 17.78
CA SER A 131 0.17 22.53 17.50
C SER A 131 0.46 22.87 16.02
N ARG A 132 1.25 22.07 15.31
CA ARG A 132 1.44 22.22 13.85
C ARG A 132 0.19 21.87 13.04
N GLN A 133 -0.83 21.22 13.63
CA GLN A 133 -2.11 20.94 12.98
C GLN A 133 -3.20 21.99 13.24
N THR A 134 -2.91 23.18 13.76
CA THR A 134 -3.95 24.21 14.02
C THR A 134 -4.13 25.28 12.92
N GLY A 135 -3.75 24.99 11.67
CA GLY A 135 -3.87 25.91 10.51
C GLY A 135 -5.11 25.69 9.62
N ASN A 136 -5.35 26.56 8.63
CA ASN A 136 -6.50 26.43 7.71
C ASN A 136 -6.48 25.09 6.96
N ALA A 137 -5.28 24.63 6.60
CA ALA A 137 -5.07 23.32 6.00
C ALA A 137 -5.68 22.18 6.82
N ASN A 138 -5.71 22.27 8.16
CA ASN A 138 -6.32 21.23 8.98
C ASN A 138 -7.83 21.37 9.04
N ALA A 139 -8.34 22.59 9.16
CA ALA A 139 -9.78 22.85 9.10
C ALA A 139 -10.42 22.27 7.82
N LEU A 140 -9.73 22.35 6.67
CA LEU A 140 -10.16 21.72 5.42
C LEU A 140 -10.39 20.20 5.52
N PHE A 141 -9.64 19.49 6.36
CA PHE A 141 -9.72 18.03 6.52
C PHE A 141 -10.43 17.57 7.80
N THR A 142 -10.87 18.49 8.66
CA THR A 142 -11.62 18.19 9.89
C THR A 142 -13.01 18.81 9.95
N ASN A 143 -13.40 19.58 8.92
CA ASN A 143 -14.74 20.15 8.81
C ASN A 143 -15.74 19.12 8.26
N ASP A 144 -16.88 18.97 8.93
CA ASP A 144 -17.95 18.03 8.58
C ASP A 144 -18.68 18.39 7.26
N SER A 145 -18.49 19.62 6.74
CA SER A 145 -19.10 20.03 5.47
C SER A 145 -18.31 19.55 4.25
N VAL A 146 -18.95 18.79 3.36
CA VAL A 146 -18.34 18.37 2.08
C VAL A 146 -18.09 19.58 1.18
N LEU A 147 -16.82 19.83 0.86
CA LEU A 147 -16.37 20.96 0.06
C LEU A 147 -16.95 20.89 -1.37
N ARG A 148 -17.37 22.04 -1.93
CA ARG A 148 -17.78 22.15 -3.34
C ARG A 148 -16.67 22.84 -4.14
N ILE A 149 -16.18 22.16 -5.19
CA ILE A 149 -15.13 22.65 -6.10
C ILE A 149 -15.69 22.69 -7.52
N ARG A 150 -15.70 23.86 -8.15
CA ARG A 150 -15.95 24.00 -9.60
C ARG A 150 -14.66 24.38 -10.32
N ILE A 151 -14.36 23.67 -11.41
CA ILE A 151 -13.14 23.81 -12.21
C ILE A 151 -13.52 24.26 -13.62
N GLU A 152 -12.93 25.36 -14.09
CA GLU A 152 -13.12 25.88 -15.44
C GLU A 152 -11.82 25.79 -16.24
N LEU A 153 -11.83 24.98 -17.29
CA LEU A 153 -10.76 24.72 -18.25
C LEU A 153 -11.16 25.28 -19.62
N ARG A 154 -10.29 26.08 -20.25
CA ARG A 154 -10.49 26.53 -21.64
C ARG A 154 -10.50 25.32 -22.60
N PRO A 155 -11.23 25.36 -23.73
CA PRO A 155 -11.31 24.24 -24.67
C PRO A 155 -9.94 23.70 -25.15
N GLN A 156 -8.96 24.58 -25.35
CA GLN A 156 -7.59 24.20 -25.72
C GLN A 156 -6.88 23.41 -24.61
N ASN A 157 -7.17 23.73 -23.34
CA ASN A 157 -6.59 23.03 -22.18
C ASN A 157 -7.25 21.67 -21.96
N VAL A 158 -8.56 21.54 -22.23
CA VAL A 158 -9.25 20.25 -22.28
C VAL A 158 -8.63 19.36 -23.35
N GLN A 159 -8.39 19.90 -24.54
CA GLN A 159 -7.76 19.15 -25.64
C GLN A 159 -6.32 18.72 -25.32
N ALA A 160 -5.51 19.62 -24.74
CA ALA A 160 -4.15 19.27 -24.30
C ALA A 160 -4.13 18.14 -23.24
N LEU A 161 -5.15 18.04 -22.38
CA LEU A 161 -5.29 16.93 -21.42
C LEU A 161 -5.78 15.62 -22.05
N ARG A 162 -6.39 15.64 -23.25
CA ARG A 162 -6.65 14.42 -24.03
C ARG A 162 -5.39 13.89 -24.68
N GLU A 163 -4.55 14.79 -25.19
CA GLU A 163 -3.31 14.47 -25.90
C GLU A 163 -2.19 14.05 -24.93
N GLU A 164 -2.02 14.78 -23.83
CA GLU A 164 -0.94 14.55 -22.86
C GLU A 164 -1.48 14.67 -21.43
N SER A 165 -2.07 13.57 -20.93
CA SER A 165 -2.84 13.55 -19.67
C SER A 165 -2.07 14.02 -18.42
N ARG A 166 -0.74 13.90 -18.40
CA ARG A 166 0.14 14.34 -17.30
C ARG A 166 0.68 15.77 -17.46
N ARG A 167 0.36 16.47 -18.54
CA ARG A 167 0.76 17.87 -18.76
C ARG A 167 -0.05 18.81 -17.88
N TYR A 168 0.62 19.70 -17.17
CA TYR A 168 -0.03 20.80 -16.45
C TYR A 168 -0.64 21.80 -17.43
N VAL A 169 -1.94 22.06 -17.30
CA VAL A 169 -2.68 23.13 -17.98
C VAL A 169 -3.25 24.13 -16.96
N ARG A 170 -3.59 25.34 -17.39
CA ARG A 170 -4.19 26.37 -16.52
C ARG A 170 -5.70 26.18 -16.38
N ALA A 171 -6.21 26.26 -15.16
CA ALA A 171 -7.64 26.31 -14.85
C ALA A 171 -7.99 27.52 -13.96
N THR A 172 -9.28 27.84 -13.87
CA THR A 172 -9.82 28.66 -12.77
C THR A 172 -10.62 27.76 -11.85
N LEU A 173 -10.40 27.86 -10.55
CA LEU A 173 -11.09 27.06 -9.53
C LEU A 173 -11.94 27.97 -8.64
N TYR A 174 -13.16 27.53 -8.36
CA TYR A 174 -14.11 28.19 -7.48
C TYR A 174 -14.43 27.26 -6.30
N ALA A 175 -14.24 27.76 -5.08
CA ALA A 175 -14.54 27.04 -3.85
C ALA A 175 -14.82 28.07 -2.73
N GLU A 176 -15.84 27.83 -1.90
CA GLU A 176 -16.18 28.67 -0.73
C GLU A 176 -16.31 30.18 -1.04
N GLY A 177 -16.85 30.52 -2.22
CA GLY A 177 -16.95 31.91 -2.70
C GLY A 177 -15.64 32.55 -3.16
N LYS A 178 -14.49 31.88 -3.00
CA LYS A 178 -13.17 32.31 -3.48
C LYS A 178 -12.93 31.85 -4.92
N VAL A 179 -12.09 32.61 -5.64
CA VAL A 179 -11.69 32.33 -7.03
C VAL A 179 -10.17 32.24 -7.09
N TYR A 180 -9.66 31.07 -7.46
CA TYR A 180 -8.24 30.80 -7.67
C TYR A 180 -7.98 30.75 -9.17
N ARG A 181 -7.13 31.64 -9.67
CA ARG A 181 -6.80 31.73 -11.10
C ARG A 181 -5.50 30.99 -11.38
N ASP A 182 -5.32 30.57 -12.62
CA ASP A 182 -4.07 29.95 -13.07
C ASP A 182 -3.63 28.72 -12.26
N VAL A 183 -4.59 27.97 -11.72
CA VAL A 183 -4.34 26.71 -11.03
C VAL A 183 -3.80 25.70 -12.04
N GLY A 184 -2.69 25.05 -11.72
CA GLY A 184 -2.14 23.97 -12.53
C GLY A 184 -2.95 22.69 -12.37
N VAL A 185 -3.51 22.17 -13.45
CA VAL A 185 -4.31 20.94 -13.45
C VAL A 185 -3.69 19.91 -14.39
N HIS A 186 -3.65 18.64 -13.95
CA HIS A 186 -3.42 17.50 -14.85
C HIS A 186 -4.21 16.27 -14.37
N LEU A 187 -4.40 15.28 -15.25
CA LEU A 187 -5.05 14.02 -14.90
C LEU A 187 -4.08 13.13 -14.13
N LYS A 188 -4.56 12.32 -13.19
CA LYS A 188 -3.78 11.26 -12.55
C LYS A 188 -4.48 9.91 -12.58
N GLY A 189 -3.75 8.91 -12.09
CA GLY A 189 -4.10 7.50 -12.17
C GLY A 189 -3.11 6.74 -13.05
N SER A 190 -3.16 5.43 -12.94
CA SER A 190 -2.35 4.44 -13.66
C SER A 190 -3.27 3.30 -14.10
N THR A 191 -2.73 2.10 -14.31
CA THR A 191 -3.51 0.85 -14.34
C THR A 191 -4.53 0.83 -13.20
N GLY A 192 -5.77 0.39 -13.48
CA GLY A 192 -6.90 0.44 -12.53
C GLY A 192 -7.64 1.78 -12.55
N SER A 193 -7.04 2.80 -11.94
CA SER A 193 -7.71 4.08 -11.60
C SER A 193 -7.75 5.16 -12.68
N PHE A 194 -6.88 5.14 -13.70
CA PHE A 194 -6.84 6.20 -14.72
C PHE A 194 -8.16 6.28 -15.51
N ARG A 195 -8.66 7.51 -15.73
CA ARG A 195 -9.77 7.84 -16.62
C ARG A 195 -9.47 9.13 -17.37
N GLY A 196 -9.96 9.24 -18.61
CA GLY A 196 -9.77 10.43 -19.45
C GLY A 196 -10.59 11.63 -18.97
N ILE A 197 -10.28 12.82 -19.50
CA ILE A 197 -10.92 14.10 -19.12
C ILE A 197 -12.45 14.11 -19.33
N ASP A 198 -12.96 13.29 -20.25
CA ASP A 198 -14.39 13.21 -20.60
C ASP A 198 -15.21 12.27 -19.69
N ASP A 199 -14.55 11.46 -18.87
CA ASP A 199 -15.17 10.57 -17.87
C ASP A 199 -15.05 11.19 -16.46
N LYS A 200 -14.85 10.42 -15.39
CA LYS A 200 -14.50 10.86 -14.03
C LYS A 200 -12.99 10.71 -13.78
N PRO A 201 -12.14 11.63 -14.28
CA PRO A 201 -10.69 11.56 -14.09
C PRO A 201 -10.31 11.78 -12.62
N GLY A 202 -9.24 11.13 -12.16
CA GLY A 202 -8.50 11.64 -11.00
C GLY A 202 -7.72 12.90 -11.39
N LEU A 203 -7.64 13.89 -10.51
CA LEU A 203 -6.99 15.18 -10.80
C LEU A 203 -5.90 15.49 -9.77
N THR A 204 -4.86 16.21 -10.21
CA THR A 204 -3.95 16.95 -9.34
C THR A 204 -4.16 18.44 -9.59
N LEU A 205 -4.28 19.20 -8.51
CA LEU A 205 -4.44 20.65 -8.53
C LEU A 205 -3.23 21.26 -7.80
N ASP A 206 -2.42 22.02 -8.52
CA ASP A 206 -1.22 22.70 -8.01
C ASP A 206 -1.42 24.22 -8.16
N PHE A 207 -1.69 24.88 -7.03
CA PHE A 207 -2.02 26.29 -6.96
C PHE A 207 -0.79 27.18 -7.19
N GLY A 208 0.40 26.70 -6.82
CA GLY A 208 1.67 27.40 -7.00
C GLY A 208 2.23 27.30 -8.43
N ARG A 209 1.84 26.28 -9.20
CA ARG A 209 2.43 25.91 -10.51
C ARG A 209 2.61 27.07 -11.49
N PHE A 210 1.65 27.99 -11.54
CA PHE A 210 1.66 29.15 -12.43
C PHE A 210 1.43 30.49 -11.71
N ALA A 211 1.32 30.45 -10.38
CA ALA A 211 1.11 31.60 -9.49
C ALA A 211 1.78 31.27 -8.14
N PRO A 212 3.10 31.48 -7.99
CA PRO A 212 3.91 30.88 -6.92
C PRO A 212 3.42 31.07 -5.48
N ASP A 213 2.82 32.23 -5.19
CA ASP A 213 2.32 32.59 -3.86
C ASP A 213 0.89 32.12 -3.58
N GLN A 214 0.18 31.56 -4.57
CA GLN A 214 -1.19 31.11 -4.43
C GLN A 214 -1.26 29.74 -3.74
N LYS A 215 -2.07 29.66 -2.68
CA LYS A 215 -2.34 28.45 -1.89
C LYS A 215 -3.84 28.26 -1.68
N PHE A 216 -4.23 27.00 -1.46
CA PHE A 216 -5.59 26.61 -1.11
C PHE A 216 -5.61 26.06 0.32
N HIS A 217 -6.19 26.81 1.27
CA HIS A 217 -6.09 26.51 2.71
C HIS A 217 -4.65 26.19 3.12
N ASP A 218 -3.71 27.11 2.84
CA ASP A 218 -2.27 26.98 3.08
C ASP A 218 -1.54 25.86 2.29
N LEU A 219 -2.24 25.03 1.51
CA LEU A 219 -1.64 23.98 0.67
C LEU A 219 -1.28 24.50 -0.73
N ARG A 220 -0.08 24.18 -1.23
CA ARG A 220 0.26 24.39 -2.66
C ARG A 220 -0.40 23.37 -3.58
N LYS A 221 -0.73 22.17 -3.07
CA LYS A 221 -1.18 21.04 -3.89
C LYS A 221 -2.22 20.18 -3.18
N ILE A 222 -3.27 19.81 -3.90
CA ILE A 222 -4.25 18.80 -3.50
C ILE A 222 -4.49 17.82 -4.66
N HIS A 223 -4.98 16.64 -4.32
CA HIS A 223 -5.44 15.64 -5.27
C HIS A 223 -6.94 15.41 -5.09
N LEU A 224 -7.63 15.16 -6.21
CA LEU A 224 -9.02 14.73 -6.23
C LEU A 224 -9.03 13.31 -6.82
N ASN A 225 -9.18 12.31 -5.97
CA ASN A 225 -9.19 10.91 -6.34
C ASN A 225 -10.61 10.50 -6.75
N ASN A 226 -10.74 9.89 -7.92
CA ASN A 226 -12.03 9.52 -8.51
C ASN A 226 -12.71 8.32 -7.84
N SER A 227 -11.98 7.61 -6.96
CA SER A 227 -12.44 6.44 -6.19
C SER A 227 -12.91 5.27 -7.06
N VAL A 228 -12.25 5.06 -8.20
CA VAL A 228 -12.57 3.96 -9.14
C VAL A 228 -12.34 2.58 -8.51
N GLU A 229 -11.31 2.43 -7.68
CA GLU A 229 -10.92 1.16 -7.05
C GLU A 229 -11.43 1.04 -5.60
N ASP A 230 -12.01 2.12 -5.06
CA ASP A 230 -12.73 2.16 -3.78
C ASP A 230 -14.15 2.75 -3.99
N PRO A 231 -15.18 1.91 -4.21
CA PRO A 231 -16.56 2.38 -4.35
C PRO A 231 -17.15 2.95 -3.05
N SER A 232 -16.49 2.78 -1.89
CA SER A 232 -16.94 3.30 -0.60
C SER A 232 -16.51 4.76 -0.35
N TYR A 233 -15.47 5.23 -1.05
CA TYR A 233 -14.81 6.53 -0.83
C TYR A 233 -14.17 6.72 0.57
N VAL A 234 -14.15 5.71 1.44
CA VAL A 234 -13.67 5.86 2.83
C VAL A 234 -12.35 5.15 3.12
N ASN A 235 -11.82 4.29 2.24
CA ASN A 235 -10.59 3.55 2.53
C ASN A 235 -9.40 4.50 2.74
N GLU A 236 -9.18 5.44 1.83
CA GLU A 236 -8.01 6.34 1.94
C GLU A 236 -8.16 7.35 3.10
N LEU A 237 -9.40 7.67 3.49
CA LEU A 237 -9.71 8.48 4.68
C LEU A 237 -9.33 7.73 5.96
N ILE A 238 -9.87 6.53 6.16
CA ILE A 238 -9.66 5.72 7.37
C ILE A 238 -8.20 5.27 7.46
N GLY A 239 -7.57 4.90 6.33
CA GLY A 239 -6.15 4.58 6.27
C GLY A 239 -5.27 5.75 6.70
N SER A 240 -5.54 6.97 6.19
CA SER A 240 -4.83 8.18 6.61
C SER A 240 -5.00 8.47 8.11
N GLU A 241 -6.22 8.40 8.62
CA GLU A 241 -6.51 8.61 10.05
C GLU A 241 -5.75 7.61 10.93
N LEU A 242 -5.74 6.33 10.55
CA LEU A 242 -5.00 5.28 11.26
C LEU A 242 -3.49 5.50 11.23
N PHE A 243 -2.88 5.80 10.07
CA PHE A 243 -1.44 6.04 10.00
C PHE A 243 -1.04 7.27 10.81
N ARG A 244 -1.79 8.39 10.73
CA ARG A 244 -1.54 9.59 11.53
C ARG A 244 -1.68 9.30 13.04
N ALA A 245 -2.71 8.56 13.44
CA ALA A 245 -2.92 8.16 14.83
C ALA A 245 -1.86 7.18 15.36
N ALA A 246 -1.20 6.42 14.48
CA ALA A 246 -0.04 5.59 14.80
C ALA A 246 1.30 6.37 14.77
N GLY A 247 1.29 7.69 14.53
CA GLY A 247 2.51 8.50 14.43
C GLY A 247 3.29 8.32 13.12
N VAL A 248 2.69 7.72 12.09
CA VAL A 248 3.28 7.61 10.75
C VAL A 248 2.80 8.80 9.89
N PRO A 249 3.70 9.60 9.30
CA PRO A 249 3.32 10.75 8.49
C PRO A 249 2.51 10.34 7.26
N ALA A 250 1.24 10.70 7.24
CA ALA A 250 0.30 10.37 6.18
C ALA A 250 -0.49 11.61 5.74
N PRO A 251 -0.79 11.74 4.43
CA PRO A 251 -1.49 12.89 3.86
C PRO A 251 -2.89 12.96 4.45
N ARG A 252 -3.36 14.16 4.84
CA ARG A 252 -4.74 14.34 5.29
C ARG A 252 -5.74 14.13 4.14
N VAL A 253 -6.93 13.67 4.48
CA VAL A 253 -7.97 13.24 3.54
C VAL A 253 -9.33 13.72 4.01
N SER A 254 -10.22 14.04 3.07
CA SER A 254 -11.62 14.41 3.25
C SER A 254 -12.36 14.15 1.92
N HIS A 255 -13.53 14.75 1.70
CA HIS A 255 -14.31 14.63 0.47
C HIS A 255 -14.62 15.98 -0.17
N ALA A 256 -14.80 15.96 -1.49
CA ALA A 256 -15.30 17.10 -2.24
C ALA A 256 -16.34 16.69 -3.29
N LEU A 257 -17.33 17.54 -3.53
CA LEU A 257 -18.20 17.50 -4.71
C LEU A 257 -17.56 18.34 -5.82
N VAL A 258 -17.30 17.72 -6.98
CA VAL A 258 -16.56 18.34 -8.08
C VAL A 258 -17.46 18.56 -9.29
N GLU A 259 -17.36 19.75 -9.87
CA GLU A 259 -17.92 20.11 -11.18
C GLU A 259 -16.78 20.60 -12.08
N MET A 260 -16.82 20.26 -13.37
CA MET A 260 -15.80 20.67 -14.33
C MET A 260 -16.45 21.10 -15.65
N ASN A 261 -16.24 22.36 -16.06
CA ASN A 261 -16.86 22.97 -17.25
C ASN A 261 -18.39 22.78 -17.29
N GLY A 262 -19.07 23.00 -16.17
CA GLY A 262 -20.53 22.78 -16.03
C GLY A 262 -20.97 21.31 -15.98
N ARG A 263 -20.06 20.33 -16.10
CA ARG A 263 -20.37 18.90 -15.96
C ARG A 263 -20.19 18.47 -14.50
N PRO A 264 -21.24 18.01 -13.79
CA PRO A 264 -21.10 17.48 -12.45
C PRO A 264 -20.36 16.14 -12.49
N LEU A 265 -19.20 16.06 -11.84
CA LEU A 265 -18.40 14.84 -11.74
C LEU A 265 -18.72 14.03 -10.46
N GLY A 266 -19.43 14.64 -9.52
CA GLY A 266 -19.91 14.01 -8.28
C GLY A 266 -18.88 14.02 -7.15
N LEU A 267 -18.95 13.01 -6.27
CA LEU A 267 -18.11 12.89 -5.09
C LEU A 267 -16.67 12.46 -5.46
N TYR A 268 -15.69 13.03 -4.77
CA TYR A 268 -14.27 12.73 -4.87
C TYR A 268 -13.66 12.60 -3.48
N VAL A 269 -12.64 11.76 -3.36
CA VAL A 269 -11.75 11.76 -2.19
C VAL A 269 -10.74 12.90 -2.37
N LEU A 270 -10.83 13.91 -1.51
CA LEU A 270 -9.93 15.06 -1.46
C LEU A 270 -8.73 14.70 -0.60
N LYS A 271 -7.53 14.81 -1.15
CA LYS A 271 -6.29 14.37 -0.50
C LYS A 271 -5.21 15.46 -0.54
N GLU A 272 -4.51 15.63 0.57
CA GLU A 272 -3.33 16.48 0.69
C GLU A 272 -2.21 16.05 -0.28
N GLY A 273 -1.63 17.02 -0.99
CA GLY A 273 -0.47 16.79 -1.84
C GLY A 273 0.82 16.69 -1.02
N PHE A 274 1.73 15.80 -1.44
CA PHE A 274 3.06 15.74 -0.83
C PHE A 274 3.90 16.90 -1.41
N THR A 275 4.09 17.91 -0.58
CA THR A 275 4.89 19.12 -0.82
C THR A 275 5.70 19.47 0.43
N GLU A 276 6.46 20.55 0.38
CA GLU A 276 7.12 21.11 1.57
C GLU A 276 6.09 21.52 2.64
N ASP A 277 4.86 21.87 2.24
CA ASP A 277 3.76 22.18 3.17
C ASP A 277 3.43 20.95 4.02
N PHE A 278 3.21 19.79 3.38
CA PHE A 278 2.99 18.51 4.06
C PHE A 278 4.18 18.14 4.97
N LEU A 279 5.40 18.22 4.44
CA LEU A 279 6.61 17.85 5.19
C LEU A 279 6.80 18.73 6.45
N SER A 280 6.46 20.02 6.39
CA SER A 280 6.62 20.96 7.52
C SER A 280 5.82 20.58 8.78
N ILE A 281 4.75 19.79 8.62
CA ILE A 281 3.92 19.31 9.73
C ILE A 281 4.68 18.27 10.57
N TYR A 282 5.51 17.44 9.92
CA TYR A 282 6.12 16.24 10.52
C TYR A 282 7.63 16.36 10.76
N PHE A 283 8.32 17.20 9.99
CA PHE A 283 9.78 17.30 9.99
C PHE A 283 10.23 18.73 10.36
N LYS A 284 11.43 18.89 10.93
CA LYS A 284 12.01 20.22 11.17
C LYS A 284 12.54 20.85 9.88
N ARG A 285 12.98 20.02 8.95
CA ARG A 285 13.51 20.38 7.64
C ARG A 285 12.66 19.76 6.54
N VAL A 286 12.46 20.52 5.47
CA VAL A 286 11.61 20.15 4.32
C VAL A 286 12.38 20.05 3.01
N ASP A 287 13.69 20.29 3.05
CA ASP A 287 14.59 20.29 1.89
C ASP A 287 15.23 18.92 1.60
N GLY A 288 14.87 17.88 2.37
CA GLY A 288 15.27 16.51 2.12
C GLY A 288 14.76 15.94 0.79
N ASN A 289 15.35 14.85 0.32
CA ASN A 289 14.91 14.21 -0.91
C ASN A 289 13.60 13.42 -0.70
N LEU A 290 12.55 13.79 -1.42
CA LEU A 290 11.29 13.02 -1.46
C LEU A 290 11.23 12.18 -2.73
N TYR A 291 11.06 10.87 -2.59
CA TYR A 291 11.00 9.91 -3.69
C TYR A 291 9.61 9.30 -3.86
N ASP A 292 9.16 9.19 -5.10
CA ASP A 292 8.04 8.36 -5.58
C ASP A 292 8.60 7.07 -6.21
N THR A 293 7.83 5.98 -6.12
CA THR A 293 8.17 4.72 -6.79
C THR A 293 7.45 4.59 -8.14
N ASP A 294 8.08 3.91 -9.09
CA ASP A 294 7.37 3.25 -10.20
C ASP A 294 6.92 1.84 -9.74
N TRP A 295 5.91 1.26 -10.39
CA TRP A 295 5.31 0.01 -9.93
C TRP A 295 6.35 -1.13 -9.85
N GLY A 296 6.48 -1.73 -8.66
CA GLY A 296 7.38 -2.85 -8.41
C GLY A 296 8.86 -2.48 -8.20
N HIS A 297 9.21 -1.20 -8.23
CA HIS A 297 10.53 -0.70 -7.81
C HIS A 297 10.61 -0.57 -6.28
N ASP A 298 11.82 -0.65 -5.74
CA ASP A 298 12.14 -0.52 -4.32
C ASP A 298 13.40 0.36 -4.15
N VAL A 299 13.94 0.44 -2.93
CA VAL A 299 15.17 1.20 -2.61
C VAL A 299 16.41 0.78 -3.40
N GLY A 300 16.39 -0.42 -4.00
CA GLY A 300 17.49 -0.96 -4.79
C GLY A 300 17.44 -0.61 -6.29
N GLU A 301 16.35 0.02 -6.73
CA GLU A 301 16.05 0.37 -8.12
C GLU A 301 15.99 1.89 -8.30
N ARG A 302 15.86 2.38 -9.54
CA ARG A 302 15.73 3.82 -9.78
C ARG A 302 14.38 4.33 -9.26
N MET A 303 14.41 5.31 -8.37
CA MET A 303 13.21 5.99 -7.85
C MET A 303 13.11 7.42 -8.40
N LYS A 304 11.87 7.93 -8.50
CA LYS A 304 11.61 9.27 -9.03
C LYS A 304 11.64 10.30 -7.90
N ARG A 305 12.67 11.14 -7.83
CA ARG A 305 12.66 12.31 -6.92
C ARG A 305 11.57 13.32 -7.32
N LEU A 306 10.76 13.72 -6.36
CA LEU A 306 9.67 14.71 -6.47
C LEU A 306 10.12 16.11 -6.04
N SER A 307 10.92 16.20 -4.98
CA SER A 307 11.52 17.41 -4.43
C SER A 307 12.81 17.06 -3.67
N GLY A 308 13.62 18.06 -3.33
CA GLY A 308 14.83 17.90 -2.52
C GLY A 308 16.06 18.64 -3.06
N ARG A 309 17.23 18.28 -2.52
CA ARG A 309 18.55 18.83 -2.87
C ARG A 309 19.20 18.11 -4.05
N ASP A 310 20.34 18.66 -4.46
CA ASP A 310 21.39 18.02 -5.26
C ASP A 310 20.86 17.26 -6.51
N PRO A 311 20.50 17.98 -7.58
CA PRO A 311 19.91 17.36 -8.75
C PRO A 311 20.81 16.33 -9.44
N GLU A 312 22.14 16.46 -9.27
CA GLU A 312 23.18 15.72 -10.00
C GLU A 312 23.56 14.39 -9.34
N ASN A 313 23.31 14.24 -8.05
CA ASN A 313 23.69 13.05 -7.29
C ASN A 313 22.51 12.06 -7.18
N GLU A 314 22.48 11.08 -8.07
CA GLU A 314 21.37 10.14 -8.20
C GLU A 314 21.28 9.16 -7.01
N GLN A 315 20.44 9.49 -6.03
CA GLN A 315 19.88 8.56 -5.03
C GLN A 315 20.83 7.76 -4.12
N ARG A 316 22.07 8.24 -3.86
CA ARG A 316 23.02 7.61 -2.91
C ARG A 316 22.42 7.24 -1.55
N ASP A 317 21.51 8.07 -1.05
CA ASP A 317 20.88 7.89 0.25
C ASP A 317 20.00 6.61 0.25
N LEU A 318 19.32 6.34 -0.88
CA LEU A 318 18.59 5.07 -1.10
C LEU A 318 19.54 3.90 -1.31
N GLU A 319 20.66 4.09 -2.00
CA GLU A 319 21.69 3.05 -2.18
C GLU A 319 22.28 2.60 -0.83
N ALA A 320 22.48 3.53 0.12
CA ALA A 320 22.96 3.21 1.46
C ALA A 320 21.97 2.33 2.24
N LEU A 321 20.67 2.65 2.16
CA LEU A 321 19.59 1.82 2.72
C LEU A 321 19.53 0.46 2.01
N ALA A 322 19.58 0.42 0.68
CA ALA A 322 19.61 -0.83 -0.09
C ALA A 322 20.82 -1.69 0.28
N ALA A 323 22.00 -1.10 0.49
CA ALA A 323 23.19 -1.79 0.95
C ALA A 323 23.05 -2.34 2.39
N ALA A 324 22.37 -1.62 3.28
CA ALA A 324 22.01 -2.12 4.61
C ALA A 324 21.13 -3.38 4.52
N THR A 325 20.13 -3.40 3.62
CA THR A 325 19.24 -4.58 3.46
C THR A 325 19.96 -5.84 2.98
N ARG A 326 21.13 -5.69 2.34
CA ARG A 326 21.94 -6.75 1.72
C ARG A 326 23.09 -7.26 2.63
N GLU A 327 23.28 -6.69 3.81
CA GLU A 327 24.28 -7.16 4.78
C GLU A 327 24.02 -8.64 5.16
N PRO A 328 24.99 -9.55 5.01
CA PRO A 328 24.78 -10.98 5.25
C PRO A 328 24.66 -11.34 6.74
N ASP A 329 25.35 -10.61 7.63
CA ASP A 329 25.21 -10.83 9.08
C ASP A 329 23.95 -10.14 9.61
N LEU A 330 23.03 -10.91 10.22
CA LEU A 330 21.72 -10.37 10.63
C LEU A 330 21.81 -9.33 11.75
N GLY A 331 22.80 -9.41 12.63
CA GLY A 331 23.00 -8.42 13.70
C GLY A 331 23.54 -7.11 13.16
N ARG A 332 24.58 -7.17 12.30
CA ARG A 332 25.10 -5.98 11.60
C ARG A 332 24.07 -5.38 10.66
N ARG A 333 23.23 -6.21 10.02
CA ARG A 333 22.13 -5.76 9.17
C ARG A 333 21.15 -4.91 9.97
N TRP A 334 20.72 -5.38 11.15
CA TRP A 334 19.84 -4.61 12.02
C TRP A 334 20.46 -3.25 12.39
N GLN A 335 21.72 -3.23 12.82
CA GLN A 335 22.46 -2.00 13.16
C GLN A 335 22.56 -1.03 11.96
N ARG A 336 22.79 -1.55 10.75
CA ARG A 336 22.85 -0.73 9.51
C ARG A 336 21.48 -0.20 9.11
N LEU A 337 20.40 -0.94 9.37
CA LEU A 337 19.03 -0.45 9.19
C LEU A 337 18.71 0.65 10.21
N GLU A 338 19.04 0.47 11.50
CA GLU A 338 18.88 1.50 12.54
C GLU A 338 19.61 2.82 12.20
N HIS A 339 20.75 2.73 11.50
CA HIS A 339 21.50 3.91 11.09
C HIS A 339 20.92 4.62 9.84
N THR A 340 20.26 3.89 8.93
CA THR A 340 19.80 4.41 7.62
C THR A 340 18.30 4.67 7.52
N LEU A 341 17.51 4.19 8.50
CA LEU A 341 16.04 4.16 8.46
C LEU A 341 15.47 4.58 9.82
N GLU A 342 14.39 5.37 9.82
CA GLU A 342 13.56 5.63 11.00
C GLU A 342 12.82 4.34 11.42
N LEU A 343 13.55 3.43 12.05
CA LEU A 343 13.21 2.01 12.10
C LEU A 343 11.96 1.72 12.94
N ASP A 344 11.76 2.39 14.07
CA ASP A 344 10.55 2.19 14.88
C ASP A 344 9.29 2.70 14.18
N ARG A 345 9.40 3.81 13.44
CA ARG A 345 8.33 4.34 12.60
C ARG A 345 8.07 3.43 11.39
N PHE A 346 9.13 2.85 10.81
CA PHE A 346 9.00 1.86 9.73
C PHE A 346 8.38 0.54 10.21
N VAL A 347 8.72 0.05 11.40
CA VAL A 347 8.06 -1.11 12.01
C VAL A 347 6.58 -0.84 12.26
N THR A 348 6.24 0.37 12.71
CA THR A 348 4.84 0.84 12.85
C THR A 348 4.12 0.89 11.51
N PHE A 349 4.77 1.44 10.48
CA PHE A 349 4.27 1.45 9.11
C PHE A 349 3.96 0.04 8.61
N MET A 350 4.90 -0.91 8.71
CA MET A 350 4.71 -2.30 8.29
C MET A 350 3.54 -2.97 9.03
N ALA A 351 3.50 -2.83 10.37
CA ALA A 351 2.51 -3.48 11.20
C ALA A 351 1.09 -2.98 10.88
N LEU A 352 0.92 -1.66 10.70
CA LEU A 352 -0.36 -1.08 10.33
C LEU A 352 -0.76 -1.40 8.88
N GLU A 353 0.17 -1.31 7.92
CA GLU A 353 -0.07 -1.59 6.50
C GLU A 353 -0.60 -3.03 6.27
N VAL A 354 -0.03 -4.00 6.97
CA VAL A 354 -0.53 -5.39 6.99
C VAL A 354 -1.90 -5.46 7.67
N MET A 355 -2.09 -4.80 8.82
CA MET A 355 -3.33 -4.87 9.60
C MET A 355 -4.55 -4.29 8.87
N ILE A 356 -4.38 -3.18 8.14
CA ILE A 356 -5.42 -2.59 7.30
C ILE A 356 -5.56 -3.31 5.95
N CYS A 357 -4.75 -4.35 5.69
CA CYS A 357 -4.71 -5.09 4.43
C CYS A 357 -4.54 -4.18 3.20
N HIS A 358 -3.52 -3.30 3.21
CA HIS A 358 -3.18 -2.50 2.04
C HIS A 358 -2.51 -3.39 0.97
N ARG A 359 -3.32 -4.01 0.12
CA ARG A 359 -2.85 -5.09 -0.76
C ARG A 359 -1.92 -4.62 -1.87
N ASP A 360 -2.09 -3.39 -2.32
CA ASP A 360 -1.25 -2.72 -3.31
C ASP A 360 -0.24 -1.77 -2.63
N GLY A 361 0.02 -1.97 -1.33
CA GLY A 361 1.00 -1.21 -0.53
C GLY A 361 2.44 -1.73 -0.65
N TYR A 362 3.34 -1.16 0.14
CA TYR A 362 4.78 -1.49 0.10
C TYR A 362 5.04 -2.95 0.51
N CYS A 363 4.56 -3.33 1.70
CA CYS A 363 4.81 -4.64 2.28
C CYS A 363 4.32 -5.78 1.39
N MET A 364 3.20 -5.60 0.69
CA MET A 364 2.55 -6.66 -0.10
C MET A 364 2.88 -6.61 -1.60
N ALA A 365 3.08 -5.43 -2.20
CA ALA A 365 3.19 -5.26 -3.65
C ALA A 365 4.40 -4.45 -4.13
N ARG A 366 5.17 -3.78 -3.25
CA ARG A 366 6.17 -2.75 -3.62
C ARG A 366 5.55 -1.62 -4.46
N ASN A 367 4.43 -1.11 -4.00
CA ASN A 367 3.70 -0.03 -4.64
C ASN A 367 3.10 0.92 -3.58
N ASN A 368 2.60 2.09 -3.99
CA ASN A 368 1.87 3.04 -3.15
C ASN A 368 2.60 3.46 -1.86
N PHE A 369 3.90 3.72 -1.96
CA PHE A 369 4.71 4.33 -0.89
C PHE A 369 5.57 5.47 -1.44
N ARG A 370 6.01 6.33 -0.53
CA ARG A 370 7.05 7.32 -0.75
C ARG A 370 8.13 7.19 0.30
N ILE A 371 9.33 7.68 0.00
CA ILE A 371 10.43 7.75 0.95
C ILE A 371 10.89 9.20 1.05
N TYR A 372 11.04 9.70 2.26
CA TYR A 372 11.69 10.98 2.54
C TYR A 372 13.04 10.73 3.23
N ASP A 373 14.11 11.26 2.64
CA ASP A 373 15.41 11.46 3.30
C ASP A 373 15.27 12.63 4.29
N ASP A 374 15.20 12.38 5.59
CA ASP A 374 15.11 13.44 6.59
C ASP A 374 16.51 14.00 6.92
N PRO A 375 16.84 15.24 6.51
CA PRO A 375 18.18 15.81 6.69
C PRO A 375 18.45 16.35 8.10
N GLU A 376 17.48 16.27 9.01
CA GLU A 376 17.71 16.48 10.45
C GLU A 376 18.33 15.23 11.09
N THR A 377 17.89 14.03 10.68
CA THR A 377 18.28 12.76 11.29
C THR A 377 19.25 11.93 10.45
N GLY A 378 19.37 12.23 9.15
CA GLY A 378 20.12 11.41 8.19
C GLY A 378 19.49 10.03 7.95
N ARG A 379 18.16 9.91 8.15
CA ARG A 379 17.44 8.63 8.08
C ARG A 379 16.26 8.70 7.12
N MET A 380 16.04 7.58 6.45
CA MET A 380 14.90 7.38 5.55
C MET A 380 13.60 7.21 6.33
N VAL A 381 12.52 7.80 5.81
CA VAL A 381 11.18 7.74 6.37
C VAL A 381 10.19 7.27 5.31
N PHE A 382 9.56 6.12 5.53
CA PHE A 382 8.51 5.60 4.65
C PHE A 382 7.18 6.29 4.94
N LEU A 383 6.46 6.61 3.86
CA LEU A 383 5.20 7.35 3.88
C LEU A 383 4.14 6.58 3.07
N PRO A 384 2.96 6.30 3.63
CA PRO A 384 1.89 5.60 2.92
C PRO A 384 1.27 6.49 1.83
N HIS A 385 0.96 5.87 0.69
CA HIS A 385 0.28 6.48 -0.43
C HIS A 385 -0.83 5.55 -0.96
N GLY A 386 -1.61 6.01 -1.95
CA GLY A 386 -2.61 5.24 -2.70
C GLY A 386 -3.42 4.22 -1.90
N MET A 387 -4.10 4.66 -0.84
CA MET A 387 -4.78 3.77 0.10
C MET A 387 -6.24 3.50 -0.28
N ASP A 388 -6.53 3.27 -1.56
CA ASP A 388 -7.88 2.89 -2.03
C ASP A 388 -8.15 1.39 -1.86
N GLN A 389 -7.13 0.53 -1.99
CA GLN A 389 -7.28 -0.93 -1.82
C GLN A 389 -6.99 -1.45 -0.39
N LEU A 390 -7.79 -1.03 0.58
CA LEU A 390 -7.73 -1.50 1.98
C LEU A 390 -8.80 -2.55 2.30
N PHE A 391 -8.64 -3.22 3.46
CA PHE A 391 -9.60 -4.11 4.14
C PHE A 391 -10.13 -5.31 3.34
N GLY A 392 -9.71 -5.49 2.08
CA GLY A 392 -10.32 -6.43 1.14
C GLY A 392 -10.01 -7.92 1.37
N LYS A 393 -9.18 -8.29 2.35
CA LYS A 393 -8.89 -9.69 2.70
C LYS A 393 -8.88 -9.89 4.23
N ALA A 394 -9.98 -10.45 4.74
CA ALA A 394 -10.18 -10.71 6.17
C ALA A 394 -9.24 -11.79 6.75
N ASP A 395 -8.74 -12.71 5.92
CA ASP A 395 -7.86 -13.83 6.29
C ASP A 395 -6.37 -13.55 5.95
N LEU A 396 -5.96 -12.28 5.82
CA LEU A 396 -4.54 -11.96 5.62
C LEU A 396 -3.73 -12.39 6.86
N PRO A 397 -2.70 -13.25 6.74
CA PRO A 397 -1.83 -13.58 7.86
C PRO A 397 -1.12 -12.32 8.36
N TRP A 398 -1.14 -12.11 9.68
CA TRP A 398 -0.44 -10.98 10.33
C TRP A 398 1.09 -11.01 10.17
N LYS A 399 1.65 -12.14 9.70
CA LYS A 399 3.04 -12.29 9.21
C LYS A 399 2.99 -12.79 7.75
N PRO A 400 2.67 -11.92 6.77
CA PRO A 400 2.63 -12.33 5.37
C PRO A 400 4.05 -12.43 4.79
N HIS A 401 4.18 -12.99 3.59
CA HIS A 401 5.42 -12.84 2.82
C HIS A 401 5.58 -11.38 2.40
N MET A 402 6.63 -10.71 2.87
CA MET A 402 6.92 -9.33 2.49
C MET A 402 7.54 -9.25 1.10
N ALA A 403 6.90 -8.49 0.20
CA ALA A 403 7.45 -8.13 -1.11
C ALA A 403 8.51 -7.04 -1.00
N GLY A 404 8.26 -6.01 -0.16
CA GLY A 404 9.18 -4.91 0.12
C GLY A 404 10.55 -5.38 0.61
N LEU A 405 11.62 -4.93 -0.05
CA LEU A 405 13.00 -5.31 0.23
C LEU A 405 13.41 -4.96 1.67
N VAL A 406 13.11 -3.74 2.11
CA VAL A 406 13.42 -3.28 3.47
C VAL A 406 12.57 -4.03 4.50
N ALA A 407 11.29 -4.26 4.20
CA ALA A 407 10.36 -4.97 5.08
C ALA A 407 10.78 -6.43 5.29
N ARG A 408 11.08 -7.14 4.20
CA ARG A 408 11.62 -8.52 4.23
C ARG A 408 12.94 -8.57 4.99
N SER A 409 13.89 -7.69 4.65
CA SER A 409 15.22 -7.67 5.26
C SER A 409 15.18 -7.41 6.76
N ALA A 410 14.28 -6.52 7.23
CA ALA A 410 14.03 -6.30 8.65
C ALA A 410 13.46 -7.56 9.34
N LEU A 411 12.45 -8.23 8.76
CA LEU A 411 11.85 -9.44 9.34
C LEU A 411 12.72 -10.71 9.26
N GLU A 412 13.80 -10.70 8.47
CA GLU A 412 14.84 -11.74 8.52
C GLU A 412 15.69 -11.64 9.81
N THR A 413 15.78 -10.45 10.44
CA THR A 413 16.49 -10.27 11.73
C THR A 413 15.64 -10.72 12.93
N PRO A 414 16.26 -11.27 14.01
CA PRO A 414 15.56 -11.55 15.27
C PRO A 414 14.86 -10.33 15.88
N GLU A 415 15.57 -9.20 15.91
CA GLU A 415 15.14 -7.92 16.49
C GLU A 415 13.92 -7.37 15.75
N GLY A 416 13.96 -7.38 14.42
CA GLY A 416 12.85 -6.93 13.57
C GLY A 416 11.59 -7.75 13.75
N ARG A 417 11.69 -9.08 13.89
CA ARG A 417 10.54 -9.93 14.22
C ARG A 417 9.95 -9.59 15.58
N GLN A 418 10.81 -9.35 16.58
CA GLN A 418 10.37 -9.03 17.94
C GLN A 418 9.67 -7.66 17.99
N ARG A 419 10.26 -6.61 17.39
CA ARG A 419 9.65 -5.27 17.34
C ARG A 419 8.36 -5.27 16.53
N TYR A 420 8.33 -5.94 15.38
CA TYR A 420 7.11 -6.10 14.57
C TYR A 420 6.00 -6.79 15.35
N GLU A 421 6.28 -7.90 16.04
CA GLU A 421 5.27 -8.61 16.82
C GLU A 421 4.74 -7.79 18.01
N ALA A 422 5.63 -7.09 18.72
CA ALA A 422 5.22 -6.19 19.80
C ALA A 422 4.34 -5.04 19.28
N GLN A 423 4.74 -4.41 18.18
CA GLN A 423 4.03 -3.27 17.62
C GLN A 423 2.71 -3.65 16.94
N PHE A 424 2.65 -4.79 16.24
CA PHE A 424 1.40 -5.32 15.70
C PHE A 424 0.38 -5.58 16.82
N ARG A 425 0.80 -6.18 17.93
CA ARG A 425 -0.08 -6.36 19.11
C ARG A 425 -0.54 -5.02 19.69
N SER A 426 0.37 -4.05 19.86
CA SER A 426 0.06 -2.72 20.39
C SER A 426 -0.98 -1.97 19.53
N ILE A 427 -0.77 -1.91 18.22
CA ILE A 427 -1.71 -1.26 17.29
C ILE A 427 -3.07 -1.98 17.32
N PHE A 428 -3.06 -3.32 17.36
CA PHE A 428 -4.28 -4.13 17.38
C PHE A 428 -5.12 -3.90 18.65
N THR A 429 -4.48 -3.77 19.82
CA THR A 429 -5.21 -3.57 21.08
C THR A 429 -5.59 -2.12 21.37
N ASN A 430 -4.89 -1.14 20.81
CA ASN A 430 -5.00 0.26 21.22
C ASN A 430 -5.57 1.20 20.13
N LEU A 431 -5.43 0.83 18.85
CA LEU A 431 -5.82 1.69 17.72
C LEU A 431 -6.84 1.02 16.79
N PHE A 432 -6.64 -0.25 16.44
CA PHE A 432 -7.50 -1.01 15.53
C PHE A 432 -8.76 -1.56 16.23
N ILE A 433 -9.53 -0.66 16.85
CA ILE A 433 -10.74 -1.00 17.60
C ILE A 433 -11.91 -1.09 16.62
N VAL A 434 -12.46 -2.30 16.43
CA VAL A 434 -13.53 -2.58 15.46
C VAL A 434 -14.69 -1.59 15.59
N ASP A 435 -15.21 -1.38 16.79
CA ASP A 435 -16.35 -0.48 17.03
C ASP A 435 -16.02 0.99 16.72
N ARG A 436 -14.76 1.43 16.88
CA ARG A 436 -14.34 2.78 16.48
C ARG A 436 -14.30 2.90 14.95
N LEU A 437 -13.84 1.85 14.26
CA LEU A 437 -13.72 1.84 12.80
C LEU A 437 -15.08 1.75 12.11
N THR A 438 -15.97 0.86 12.57
CA THR A 438 -17.32 0.74 12.01
C THR A 438 -18.16 2.00 12.27
N ASN A 439 -18.06 2.60 13.46
CA ASN A 439 -18.69 3.89 13.75
C ASN A 439 -18.04 5.09 13.04
N ARG A 440 -16.88 4.92 12.40
CA ARG A 440 -16.26 5.95 11.53
C ARG A 440 -16.70 5.82 10.06
N VAL A 441 -17.22 4.65 9.66
CA VAL A 441 -17.79 4.39 8.32
C VAL A 441 -19.25 4.84 8.24
N ASN A 442 -20.01 4.70 9.33
CA ASN A 442 -21.41 5.11 9.47
C ASN A 442 -21.56 6.62 9.69
#